data_AF-A0A4D4J8B2-F1
#
_entry.id   AF-A0A4D4J8B2-F1
#
_cell.length_a   1.000
_cell.length_b   1.000
_cell.length_c   1.000
_cell.angle_alpha   90.00
_cell.angle_beta   90.00
_cell.angle_gamma   90.00
#
_symmetry.space_group_name_H-M   'P 1'
#
loop_
_entity.id
_entity.type
_entity.pdbx_description
1 polymer ?
#
loop_
_entity_poly.entity_id
_entity_poly.type
_entity_poly.pdbx_seq_one_letter_code
_entity_poly.pdbx_strand_id
1 'polypeptide(L)'
;MLAAAEPQTRQGRGCKTRRMDTPRTFTAALHQEEDWYVAQCLEVDVASQGQTIAEALANLAEAVELYLSEVPDPQEHIPATPLVTSFRVPGAA
;
A
#
# COMPACT_ATOMS: atom_id res chain seq x y z
N MET A 1 6.25 -26.63 -57.81
CA MET A 1 5.22 -26.81 -56.77
C MET A 1 5.85 -26.36 -55.46
N LEU A 2 5.50 -25.16 -54.99
CA LEU A 2 6.12 -24.48 -53.86
C LEU A 2 5.66 -25.13 -52.55
N ALA A 3 6.58 -25.66 -51.73
CA ALA A 3 6.31 -26.02 -50.35
C ALA A 3 6.63 -24.79 -49.47
N ALA A 4 5.61 -24.19 -48.87
CA ALA A 4 5.78 -23.13 -47.87
C ALA A 4 5.84 -23.77 -46.48
N ALA A 5 6.89 -23.43 -45.74
CA ALA A 5 7.17 -23.87 -44.38
C ALA A 5 6.16 -23.29 -43.37
N GLU A 6 5.86 -24.06 -42.33
CA GLU A 6 5.04 -23.65 -41.19
C GLU A 6 5.72 -22.55 -40.36
N PRO A 7 5.04 -21.46 -39.99
CA PRO A 7 5.56 -20.54 -38.98
C PRO A 7 5.08 -20.96 -37.59
N GLN A 8 5.95 -21.59 -36.81
CA GLN A 8 5.85 -21.51 -35.36
C GLN A 8 6.60 -20.28 -34.88
N THR A 9 5.90 -19.25 -34.39
CA THR A 9 6.53 -18.30 -33.45
C THR A 9 5.53 -17.57 -32.55
N ARG A 10 5.66 -17.90 -31.26
CA ARG A 10 5.67 -16.97 -30.11
C ARG A 10 4.33 -16.43 -29.61
N GLN A 11 3.70 -17.20 -28.73
CA GLN A 11 2.80 -16.67 -27.69
C GLN A 11 3.54 -15.60 -26.88
N GLY A 12 3.24 -14.34 -27.19
CA GLY A 12 3.73 -13.18 -26.49
C GLY A 12 2.94 -12.94 -25.21
N ARG A 13 3.63 -13.13 -24.07
CA ARG A 13 3.49 -12.39 -22.81
C ARG A 13 2.07 -12.18 -22.28
N GLY A 14 1.74 -13.01 -21.28
CA GLY A 14 1.14 -12.68 -19.98
C GLY A 14 0.13 -11.52 -19.92
N CYS A 15 -1.06 -11.86 -19.46
CA CYS A 15 -2.00 -10.96 -18.81
C CYS A 15 -1.28 -10.14 -17.72
N LYS A 16 -0.63 -9.03 -18.08
CA LYS A 16 -0.22 -8.01 -17.12
C LYS A 16 -1.44 -7.16 -16.89
N THR A 17 -2.28 -7.60 -15.96
CA THR A 17 -3.39 -6.81 -15.41
C THR A 17 -2.80 -5.51 -14.86
N ARG A 18 -2.76 -4.47 -15.69
CA ARG A 18 -2.54 -3.11 -15.23
C ARG A 18 -3.86 -2.69 -14.59
N ARG A 19 -4.01 -2.94 -13.28
CA ARG A 19 -5.06 -2.33 -12.47
C ARG A 19 -4.40 -1.62 -11.31
N MET A 20 -4.05 -0.36 -11.52
CA MET A 20 -3.69 0.58 -10.47
C MET A 20 -4.62 1.82 -10.49
N ASP A 21 -5.85 1.66 -10.99
CA ASP A 21 -6.76 2.80 -11.20
C ASP A 21 -7.98 2.77 -10.26
N THR A 22 -8.06 1.80 -9.36
CA THR A 22 -9.16 1.72 -8.38
C THR A 22 -8.70 2.35 -7.06
N PRO A 23 -9.44 3.33 -6.52
CA PRO A 23 -9.11 3.91 -5.23
C PRO A 23 -9.05 2.81 -4.17
N ARG A 24 -7.95 2.80 -3.41
CA ARG A 24 -7.72 1.87 -2.31
C ARG A 24 -7.85 2.59 -0.98
N THR A 25 -8.40 1.91 0.00
CA THR A 25 -8.49 2.40 1.38
C THR A 25 -7.41 1.73 2.20
N PHE A 26 -6.66 2.52 2.95
CA PHE A 26 -5.65 2.08 3.91
C PHE A 26 -6.12 2.40 5.33
N THR A 27 -5.55 1.69 6.30
CA THR A 27 -5.87 1.86 7.71
C THR A 27 -4.71 2.54 8.41
N ALA A 28 -5.00 3.59 9.17
CA ALA A 28 -3.99 4.31 9.94
C ALA A 28 -4.21 4.14 11.46
N ALA A 29 -3.14 3.87 12.20
CA ALA A 29 -3.09 4.10 13.63
C ALA A 29 -2.65 5.55 13.88
N LEU A 30 -3.36 6.25 14.76
CA LEU A 30 -3.10 7.63 15.14
C LEU A 30 -2.79 7.69 16.63
N HIS A 31 -1.73 8.39 16.98
CA HIS A 31 -1.43 8.74 18.36
C HIS A 31 -0.84 10.15 18.42
N GLN A 32 -1.01 10.77 19.59
CA GLN A 32 -0.45 12.09 19.85
C GLN A 32 0.89 11.93 20.57
N GLU A 33 1.91 12.61 20.06
CA GLU A 33 3.23 12.75 20.67
C GLU A 33 3.47 14.24 20.91
N GLU A 34 3.50 14.65 22.18
CA GLU A 34 3.64 16.07 22.56
C GLU A 34 2.59 16.95 21.85
N ASP A 35 3.05 17.89 21.02
CA ASP A 35 2.23 18.83 20.25
C ASP A 35 1.93 18.34 18.82
N TRP A 36 2.28 17.10 18.48
CA TRP A 36 2.14 16.52 17.14
C TRP A 36 1.24 15.29 17.12
N TYR A 37 0.61 15.04 15.98
CA TYR A 37 -0.04 13.78 15.66
C TYR A 37 0.86 12.96 14.75
N VAL A 38 1.06 11.70 15.11
CA VAL A 38 1.75 10.69 14.29
C VAL A 38 0.70 9.75 13.73
N ALA A 39 0.72 9.54 12.42
CA ALA A 39 -0.14 8.62 11.70
C ALA A 39 0.73 7.53 11.05
N GLN A 40 0.46 6.27 11.38
CA GLN A 40 1.16 5.11 10.84
C GLN A 40 0.21 4.25 10.02
N CYS A 41 0.59 3.92 8.78
CA CYS A 41 -0.16 2.95 7.97
C CYS A 41 0.01 1.54 8.56
N LEU A 42 -1.06 0.75 8.60
CA LEU A 42 -1.04 -0.62 9.12
C LEU A 42 -0.72 -1.66 8.04
N GLU A 43 -0.89 -1.31 6.77
CA GLU A 43 -0.60 -2.20 5.65
C GLU A 43 0.85 -2.08 5.17
N VAL A 44 1.47 -0.90 5.24
CA VAL A 44 2.85 -0.67 4.80
C VAL A 44 3.65 0.05 5.89
N ASP A 45 4.96 -0.18 5.91
CA ASP A 45 5.88 0.43 6.88
C ASP A 45 6.17 1.89 6.54
N VAL A 46 5.12 2.72 6.60
CA VAL A 46 5.14 4.14 6.31
C VAL A 46 4.39 4.86 7.42
N ALA A 47 5.01 5.90 7.95
CA ALA A 47 4.41 6.82 8.90
C ALA A 47 4.67 8.26 8.49
N SER A 48 3.79 9.15 8.93
CA SER A 48 3.93 10.59 8.73
C SER A 48 3.37 11.33 9.95
N GLN A 49 3.59 12.65 10.00
CA GLN A 49 3.17 13.49 11.13
C GLN A 49 2.56 14.80 10.69
N GLY A 50 1.80 15.44 11.57
CA GLY A 50 1.20 16.76 11.36
C GLY A 50 0.80 17.41 12.69
N GLN A 51 0.63 18.74 12.70
CA GLN A 51 0.17 19.48 13.89
C GLN A 51 -1.31 19.22 14.16
N THR A 52 -2.03 18.69 13.18
CA THR A 52 -3.42 18.26 13.29
C THR A 52 -3.59 16.84 12.76
N ILE A 53 -4.65 16.15 13.19
CA ILE A 53 -5.02 14.83 12.65
C ILE A 53 -5.17 14.87 11.12
N ALA A 54 -5.82 15.91 10.60
CA ALA A 54 -6.04 16.05 9.16
C ALA A 54 -4.73 16.20 8.38
N GLU A 55 -3.80 17.00 8.90
CA GLU A 55 -2.48 17.17 8.31
C GLU A 55 -1.66 15.87 8.35
N ALA A 56 -1.64 15.18 9.49
CA ALA A 56 -0.93 13.90 9.62
C ALA A 56 -1.46 12.85 8.63
N LEU A 57 -2.79 12.77 8.44
CA LEU A 57 -3.41 11.87 7.47
C LEU A 57 -3.14 12.27 6.02
N ALA A 58 -3.15 13.56 5.69
CA ALA A 58 -2.83 14.05 4.35
C ALA A 58 -1.37 13.73 4.00
N ASN A 59 -0.45 14.03 4.92
CA ASN A 59 0.97 13.73 4.74
C ASN A 59 1.23 12.21 4.66
N LEU A 60 0.47 11.40 5.41
CA LEU A 60 0.55 9.93 5.32
C LEU A 60 0.08 9.43 3.95
N ALA A 61 -1.00 9.98 3.41
CA ALA A 61 -1.51 9.60 2.09
C ALA A 61 -0.48 9.87 0.99
N GLU A 62 0.16 11.04 1.00
CA GLU A 62 1.23 11.39 0.06
C GLU A 62 2.44 10.45 0.21
N ALA A 63 2.86 10.16 1.45
CA ALA A 63 4.00 9.27 1.71
C ALA A 63 3.73 7.84 1.23
N VAL A 64 2.51 7.31 1.42
CA VAL A 64 2.12 5.99 0.93
C VAL A 64 2.05 5.97 -0.60
N GLU A 65 1.51 7.01 -1.23
CA GLU A 65 1.49 7.13 -2.69
C GLU A 65 2.91 7.11 -3.27
N LEU A 66 3.82 7.88 -2.67
CA LEU A 66 5.22 7.89 -3.07
C LEU A 66 5.86 6.50 -2.92
N TYR A 67 5.70 5.85 -1.77
CA TYR A 67 6.21 4.49 -1.52
C TYR A 67 5.73 3.50 -2.59
N LEU A 68 4.43 3.49 -2.90
CA LEU A 68 3.86 2.59 -3.90
C LEU A 68 4.34 2.91 -5.32
N SER A 69 4.77 4.14 -5.59
CA SER A 69 5.32 4.53 -6.91
C SER A 69 6.75 4.03 -7.13
N GLU A 70 7.51 3.80 -6.05
CA GLU A 70 8.92 3.41 -6.09
C GLU A 70 9.12 1.88 -6.09
N VAL A 71 8.14 1.10 -5.63
CA VAL A 71 8.22 -0.37 -5.58
C VAL A 71 7.92 -1.02 -6.94
N PRO A 72 8.64 -2.10 -7.33
CA PRO A 72 8.45 -2.75 -8.63
C PRO A 72 7.06 -3.37 -8.88
N ASP A 73 6.44 -3.92 -7.84
CA ASP A 73 5.07 -4.46 -7.88
C ASP A 73 4.28 -4.04 -6.61
N PRO A 74 3.52 -2.94 -6.67
CA PRO A 74 2.79 -2.42 -5.52
C PRO A 74 1.78 -3.42 -4.93
N GLN A 75 1.26 -4.37 -5.74
CA GLN A 75 0.31 -5.37 -5.23
C GLN A 75 0.97 -6.42 -4.34
N GLU A 76 2.25 -6.72 -4.54
CA GLU A 76 2.99 -7.65 -3.67
C GLU A 76 3.34 -7.02 -2.32
N HIS A 77 3.38 -5.68 -2.26
CA HIS A 77 3.75 -4.93 -1.05
C HIS A 77 2.56 -4.43 -0.23
N ILE A 78 1.32 -4.63 -0.70
CA ILE A 78 0.11 -4.28 0.05
C ILE A 78 -0.51 -5.58 0.60
N PRO A 79 -0.31 -5.89 1.89
CA PRO A 79 -1.01 -7.00 2.52
C PRO A 79 -2.52 -6.72 2.59
N ALA A 80 -3.30 -7.75 2.92
CA ALA A 80 -4.72 -7.58 3.18
C ALA A 80 -4.93 -6.59 4.35
N THR A 81 -5.96 -5.75 4.24
CA THR A 81 -6.36 -4.83 5.31
C THR A 81 -6.49 -5.58 6.63
N PRO A 82 -5.72 -5.22 7.67
CA PRO A 82 -5.75 -5.94 8.93
C PRO A 82 -7.09 -5.73 9.65
N LEU A 83 -7.57 -6.77 10.34
CA LEU A 83 -8.68 -6.61 11.30
C LEU A 83 -8.13 -5.89 12.54
N VAL A 84 -8.56 -4.65 12.76
CA VAL A 84 -8.13 -3.85 13.92
C VAL A 84 -9.06 -4.07 15.10
N THR A 85 -8.50 -4.45 16.25
CA THR A 85 -9.25 -4.59 17.51
C THR A 85 -8.34 -4.28 18.70
N SER A 86 -8.93 -3.89 19.83
CA SER A 86 -8.22 -3.66 21.08
C SER A 86 -8.44 -4.81 22.05
N PHE A 87 -7.43 -5.10 22.87
CA PHE A 87 -7.52 -6.10 23.95
C PHE A 87 -7.01 -5.50 25.25
N ARG A 88 -7.41 -6.10 26.38
CA ARG A 88 -7.05 -5.64 27.72
C ARG A 88 -6.05 -6.61 28.35
N VAL A 89 -5.03 -6.05 28.99
CA VAL A 89 -4.09 -6.79 29.85
C VAL A 89 -4.23 -6.34 31.31
N PRO A 90 -3.96 -7.20 32.31
CA PRO A 90 -3.85 -6.78 33.70
C PRO A 90 -2.73 -5.74 33.87
N GLY A 91 -2.96 -4.71 34.69
CA GLY A 91 -1.93 -3.71 34.98
C GLY A 91 -0.81 -4.31 35.81
N ALA A 92 0.45 -4.05 35.43
CA ALA A 92 1.59 -4.24 36.32
C ALA A 92 1.50 -3.17 37.43
N ALA A 93 1.38 -3.61 38.68
CA ALA A 93 1.40 -2.76 39.87
C ALA A 93 2.83 -2.39 40.25
#